data_AF-A0A3B8RHV0-F1
#
_entry.id   AF-A0A3B8RHV0-F1
#
_cell.length_a   1.000
_cell.length_b   1.000
_cell.length_c   1.000
_cell.angle_alpha   90.00
_cell.angle_beta   90.00
_cell.angle_gamma   90.00
#
_symmetry.space_group_name_H-M   'P 1'
#
loop_
_entity.id
_entity.type
_entity.pdbx_description
1 polymer ?
#
loop_
_entity_poly.entity_id
_entity_poly.type
_entity_poly.pdbx_seq_one_letter_code
_entity_poly.pdbx_strand_id
1 'polypeptide(L)'
;MILKTDCKHFPGDKPCKPNKLENKKCDDCEYYLPINFKILIIKLDAVGDVLRTTSILHALKLKYSESHVTWLTKKSAKDIFLNNTFVDNVLTFESYDLISRLSIETFDLLIHPDASPVSASLASLAKAKVKKGFGMNHLGQVTSF
;
A
#
# COMPACT_ATOMS: atom_id res chain seq x y z
N MET A 1 -20.13 18.79 -11.24
CA MET A 1 -19.06 18.46 -10.28
C MET A 1 -18.52 17.10 -10.67
N ILE A 2 -17.32 17.07 -11.22
CA ILE A 2 -16.60 15.85 -11.61
C ILE A 2 -15.82 15.39 -10.39
N LEU A 3 -16.13 14.22 -9.82
CA LEU A 3 -15.34 13.64 -8.74
C LEU A 3 -14.17 12.85 -9.34
N LYS A 4 -12.94 13.31 -9.10
CA LYS A 4 -11.72 12.63 -9.57
C LYS A 4 -11.31 11.54 -8.59
N THR A 5 -11.89 10.34 -8.74
CA THR A 5 -11.74 9.21 -7.82
C THR A 5 -10.38 8.52 -7.86
N ASP A 6 -9.59 8.80 -8.89
CA ASP A 6 -8.22 8.36 -9.10
C ASP A 6 -7.17 9.25 -8.40
N CYS A 7 -7.60 10.31 -7.71
CA CYS A 7 -6.73 11.22 -7.01
C CYS A 7 -6.14 10.60 -5.73
N LYS A 8 -4.83 10.74 -5.52
CA LYS A 8 -4.09 10.32 -4.33
C LYS A 8 -4.66 10.86 -3.02
N HIS A 9 -5.23 12.07 -3.04
CA HIS A 9 -5.80 12.67 -1.84
C HIS A 9 -7.24 12.23 -1.55
N PHE A 10 -7.89 11.53 -2.48
CA PHE A 10 -9.26 11.07 -2.32
C PHE A 10 -9.29 9.75 -1.54
N PRO A 11 -9.87 9.73 -0.32
CA PRO A 11 -9.86 8.53 0.51
C PRO A 11 -10.97 7.52 0.14
N GLY A 12 -11.93 7.90 -0.71
CA GLY A 12 -13.02 7.04 -1.19
C GLY A 12 -14.30 7.09 -0.36
N ASP A 13 -14.19 7.22 0.96
CA ASP A 13 -15.31 7.15 1.92
C ASP A 13 -15.76 8.51 2.46
N LYS A 14 -14.93 9.55 2.29
CA LYS A 14 -15.15 10.89 2.84
C LYS A 14 -14.46 11.97 2.00
N PRO A 15 -14.75 13.25 2.24
CA PRO A 15 -14.05 14.32 1.53
C PRO A 15 -12.54 14.33 1.82
N CYS A 16 -11.75 14.67 0.80
CA CYS A 16 -10.30 14.77 0.89
C CYS A 16 -9.86 15.97 1.76
N LYS A 17 -8.58 16.00 2.16
CA LYS A 17 -8.02 17.11 2.95
C LYS A 17 -8.19 18.48 2.29
N PRO A 18 -7.88 18.70 0.99
CA PRO A 18 -8.10 19.98 0.33
C PRO A 18 -9.57 20.45 0.37
N ASN A 19 -10.51 19.51 0.24
CA ASN A 19 -11.92 19.83 0.38
C ASN A 19 -12.28 20.23 1.82
N LYS A 20 -11.83 19.48 2.83
CA LYS A 20 -12.15 19.77 4.23
C LYS A 20 -11.53 21.07 4.76
N LEU A 21 -10.32 21.41 4.31
CA LEU A 21 -9.57 22.56 4.84
C LEU A 21 -9.86 23.85 4.07
N GLU A 22 -10.04 23.74 2.74
CA GLU A 22 -10.09 24.91 1.85
C GLU A 22 -11.37 24.94 0.97
N ASN A 23 -12.33 24.04 1.19
CA ASN A 23 -13.54 23.90 0.38
C ASN A 23 -13.27 23.70 -1.12
N LYS A 24 -12.11 23.16 -1.48
CA LYS A 24 -11.73 22.91 -2.88
C LYS A 24 -12.68 21.90 -3.53
N LYS A 25 -13.08 22.19 -4.76
CA LYS A 25 -13.88 21.30 -5.62
C LYS A 25 -12.99 20.66 -6.67
N CYS A 26 -13.35 19.46 -7.11
CA CYS A 26 -12.51 18.66 -8.00
C CYS A 26 -12.41 19.20 -9.44
N ASP A 27 -13.37 20.05 -9.86
CA ASP A 27 -13.42 20.59 -11.23
C ASP A 27 -12.10 21.33 -11.58
N ASP A 28 -11.65 22.23 -10.70
CA ASP A 28 -10.42 23.05 -10.87
C ASP A 28 -9.45 22.87 -9.68
N CYS A 29 -9.32 21.65 -9.16
CA CYS A 29 -8.48 21.38 -7.99
C CYS A 29 -6.99 21.36 -8.35
N GLU A 30 -6.23 22.37 -7.89
CA GLU A 30 -4.76 22.44 -8.03
C GLU A 30 -4.02 21.32 -7.29
N TYR A 31 -4.67 20.68 -6.30
CA TYR A 31 -4.13 19.55 -5.56
C TYR A 31 -4.37 18.21 -6.25
N TYR A 32 -5.00 18.16 -7.43
CA TYR A 32 -5.26 16.89 -8.11
C TYR A 32 -3.95 16.18 -8.46
N LEU A 33 -3.81 14.94 -7.98
CA LEU A 33 -2.64 14.11 -8.19
C LEU A 33 -3.08 12.67 -8.52
N PRO A 34 -3.10 12.26 -9.80
CA PRO A 34 -3.58 10.93 -10.19
C PRO A 34 -2.66 9.81 -9.69
N ILE A 35 -3.25 8.68 -9.30
CA ILE A 35 -2.52 7.46 -8.97
C ILE A 35 -2.25 6.68 -10.27
N ASN A 36 -1.07 6.87 -10.86
CA ASN A 36 -0.66 6.18 -12.09
C ASN A 36 0.04 4.83 -11.84
N PHE A 37 0.59 4.64 -10.63
CA PHE A 37 1.31 3.42 -10.27
C PHE A 37 1.09 3.08 -8.80
N LYS A 38 0.54 1.91 -8.50
CA LYS A 38 0.22 1.49 -7.13
C LYS A 38 1.10 0.33 -6.66
N ILE A 39 1.77 0.53 -5.53
CA ILE A 39 2.69 -0.44 -4.93
C ILE A 39 2.09 -0.97 -3.63
N LEU A 40 2.09 -2.30 -3.45
CA LEU A 40 1.84 -2.95 -2.17
C LEU A 40 3.16 -3.50 -1.61
N ILE A 41 3.49 -3.15 -0.38
CA ILE A 41 4.60 -3.75 0.36
C ILE A 41 4.01 -4.51 1.55
N ILE A 42 4.36 -5.78 1.71
CA ILE A 42 3.92 -6.61 2.84
C ILE A 42 5.13 -6.92 3.71
N LYS A 43 5.06 -6.53 4.99
CA LYS A 43 6.12 -6.80 5.96
C LYS A 43 5.50 -6.95 7.35
N LEU A 44 5.35 -8.20 7.82
CA LEU A 44 4.66 -8.54 9.07
C LEU A 44 5.59 -8.94 10.22
N ASP A 45 6.90 -8.78 10.07
CA ASP A 45 7.88 -9.13 11.10
C ASP A 45 7.95 -8.11 12.23
N ALA A 46 8.93 -8.29 13.13
CA ALA A 46 9.15 -7.39 14.26
C ALA A 46 9.42 -5.94 13.79
N VAL A 47 9.10 -4.99 14.67
CA VAL A 47 9.21 -3.53 14.45
C VAL A 47 10.57 -3.14 13.85
N GLY A 48 11.69 -3.65 14.39
CA GLY A 48 13.02 -3.34 13.89
C GLY A 48 13.26 -3.79 12.45
N ASP A 49 12.63 -4.88 12.03
CA ASP A 49 12.76 -5.40 10.67
C ASP A 49 11.88 -4.65 9.68
N VAL A 50 10.69 -4.22 10.11
CA VAL A 50 9.85 -3.27 9.37
C VAL A 50 10.63 -1.97 9.13
N LEU A 51 11.22 -1.40 10.19
CA LEU A 51 12.01 -0.17 10.10
C LEU A 51 13.17 -0.32 9.10
N ARG A 52 13.96 -1.39 9.20
CA ARG A 52 15.06 -1.65 8.26
C ARG A 52 14.58 -1.76 6.82
N THR A 53 13.42 -2.39 6.60
CA THR A 53 12.85 -2.55 5.25
C THR A 53 12.38 -1.23 4.64
N THR A 54 12.05 -0.21 5.45
CA THR A 54 11.68 1.12 4.93
C THR A 54 12.78 1.78 4.09
N SER A 55 14.04 1.31 4.20
CA SER A 55 15.15 1.74 3.34
C SER A 55 14.88 1.61 1.84
N ILE A 56 13.99 0.70 1.41
CA ILE A 56 13.64 0.54 -0.01
C ILE A 56 12.78 1.70 -0.56
N LEU A 57 12.11 2.46 0.31
CA LEU A 57 11.11 3.46 -0.09
C LEU A 57 11.71 4.56 -0.97
N HIS A 58 12.92 5.02 -0.65
CA HIS A 58 13.60 6.06 -1.42
C HIS A 58 13.87 5.59 -2.86
N ALA A 59 14.45 4.39 -3.01
CA ALA A 59 14.71 3.81 -4.33
C ALA A 59 13.42 3.56 -5.12
N LEU A 60 12.34 3.14 -4.46
CA LEU A 60 11.04 2.98 -5.10
C LEU A 60 10.47 4.31 -5.61
N LYS A 61 10.55 5.38 -4.82
CA LYS A 61 10.07 6.71 -5.23
C LYS A 61 10.94 7.35 -6.31
N LEU A 62 12.24 7.04 -6.35
CA LEU A 62 13.11 7.43 -7.47
C LEU A 62 12.73 6.70 -8.76
N LYS A 63 12.46 5.39 -8.69
CA LYS A 63 12.13 4.58 -9.87
C LYS A 63 10.70 4.79 -10.37
N TYR A 64 9.77 4.99 -9.44
CA TYR A 64 8.35 5.19 -9.68
C TYR A 64 7.94 6.51 -9.03
N SER A 65 8.41 7.62 -9.61
CA SER A 65 8.05 8.97 -9.22
C SER A 65 6.53 9.11 -9.28
N GLU A 66 5.90 9.57 -8.20
CA GLU A 66 4.44 9.68 -8.05
C GLU A 66 3.65 8.37 -7.78
N SER A 67 4.34 7.26 -7.52
CA SER A 67 3.66 6.02 -7.10
C SER A 67 2.88 6.19 -5.78
N HIS A 68 1.74 5.51 -5.67
CA HIS A 68 1.00 5.34 -4.42
C HIS A 68 1.49 4.07 -3.70
N VAL A 69 2.10 4.23 -2.53
CA VAL A 69 2.63 3.12 -1.72
C VAL A 69 1.64 2.78 -0.61
N THR A 70 1.08 1.58 -0.68
CA THR A 70 0.36 0.94 0.42
C THR A 70 1.31 -0.01 1.14
N TRP A 71 1.42 0.11 2.46
CA TRP A 71 2.20 -0.80 3.30
C TRP A 71 1.29 -1.63 4.21
N LEU A 72 1.43 -2.96 4.20
CA LEU A 72 0.77 -3.87 5.12
C LEU A 72 1.76 -4.31 6.21
N THR A 73 1.43 -4.00 7.46
CA THR A 73 2.24 -4.32 8.65
C THR A 73 1.36 -4.82 9.80
N LYS A 74 1.95 -5.21 10.94
CA LYS A 74 1.22 -5.43 12.20
C LYS A 74 0.93 -4.11 12.90
N LYS A 75 -0.14 -4.06 13.71
CA LYS A 75 -0.49 -2.87 14.53
C LYS A 75 0.70 -2.35 15.33
N SER A 76 1.52 -3.23 15.90
CA SER A 76 2.70 -2.88 16.72
C SER A 76 3.78 -2.11 15.95
N ALA A 77 3.82 -2.20 14.62
CA ALA A 77 4.79 -1.52 13.77
C ALA A 77 4.17 -0.38 12.94
N LYS A 78 2.87 -0.10 13.12
CA LYS A 78 2.15 0.95 12.38
C LYS A 78 2.78 2.32 12.59
N ASP A 79 3.18 2.63 13.82
CA ASP A 79 3.63 3.98 14.18
C ASP A 79 5.02 4.35 13.63
N ILE A 80 5.76 3.38 13.08
CA ILE A 80 6.99 3.62 12.30
C ILE A 80 6.71 4.53 11.10
N PHE A 81 5.48 4.49 10.58
CA PHE A 81 5.08 5.27 9.41
C PHE A 81 4.51 6.65 9.77
N LEU A 82 4.46 7.03 11.05
CA LEU A 82 4.11 8.40 11.43
C LEU A 82 5.10 9.38 10.80
N ASN A 83 4.58 10.39 10.12
CA ASN A 83 5.35 11.40 9.37
C ASN A 83 6.20 10.83 8.22
N ASN A 84 6.02 9.57 7.82
CA ASN A 84 6.69 9.02 6.65
C ASN A 84 5.99 9.52 5.38
N THR A 85 6.67 10.35 4.59
CA THR A 85 6.12 10.97 3.37
C THR A 85 6.14 10.04 2.16
N PHE A 86 6.80 8.88 2.25
CA PHE A 86 6.89 7.92 1.15
C PHE A 86 5.79 6.86 1.18
N VAL A 87 5.11 6.66 2.31
CA VAL A 87 4.00 5.70 2.45
C VAL A 87 2.68 6.46 2.49
N ASP A 88 1.80 6.13 1.56
CA ASP A 88 0.57 6.86 1.32
C ASP A 88 -0.61 6.26 2.10
N ASN A 89 -0.58 4.94 2.32
CA ASN A 89 -1.56 4.22 3.12
C ASN A 89 -0.92 3.09 3.91
N VAL A 90 -1.33 2.90 5.17
CA VAL A 90 -0.85 1.82 6.04
C VAL A 90 -2.03 0.94 6.42
N LEU A 91 -1.98 -0.32 5.99
CA LEU A 91 -2.90 -1.38 6.38
C LEU A 91 -2.31 -2.14 7.57
N THR A 92 -3.20 -2.60 8.46
CA THR A 92 -2.81 -3.44 9.60
C THR A 92 -3.33 -4.86 9.42
N PHE A 93 -2.49 -5.85 9.69
CA PHE A 93 -2.83 -7.27 9.62
C PHE A 93 -4.08 -7.62 10.43
N GLU A 94 -4.27 -6.94 11.56
CA GLU A 94 -5.35 -7.18 12.52
C GLU A 94 -6.62 -6.37 12.21
N SER A 95 -6.80 -5.82 10.99
CA SER A 95 -8.06 -5.19 10.58
C SER A 95 -9.00 -6.25 10.00
N TYR A 96 -10.29 -6.15 10.36
CA TYR A 96 -11.31 -7.13 9.98
C TYR A 96 -11.62 -7.12 8.47
N ASP A 97 -11.43 -5.97 7.82
CA ASP A 97 -11.70 -5.76 6.40
C ASP A 97 -10.51 -6.11 5.49
N LEU A 98 -9.35 -6.46 6.06
CA LEU A 98 -8.09 -6.63 5.31
C LEU A 98 -8.21 -7.62 4.14
N ILE A 99 -8.79 -8.81 4.38
CA ILE A 99 -8.90 -9.86 3.36
C ILE A 99 -9.79 -9.40 2.21
N SER A 100 -10.97 -8.86 2.53
CA SER A 100 -11.90 -8.30 1.55
C SER A 100 -11.23 -7.21 0.72
N ARG A 101 -10.48 -6.31 1.39
CA ARG A 101 -9.76 -5.21 0.75
C ARG A 101 -8.67 -5.70 -0.20
N LEU A 102 -7.79 -6.62 0.23
CA LEU A 102 -6.74 -7.18 -0.62
C LEU A 102 -7.29 -7.98 -1.81
N SER A 103 -8.47 -8.58 -1.67
CA SER A 103 -9.12 -9.34 -2.75
C SER A 103 -9.72 -8.44 -3.84
N ILE A 104 -9.98 -7.17 -3.54
CA ILE A 104 -10.60 -6.21 -4.47
C ILE A 104 -9.56 -5.25 -5.05
N GLU A 105 -8.68 -4.70 -4.21
CA GLU A 105 -7.65 -3.76 -4.65
C GLU A 105 -6.70 -4.40 -5.65
N THR A 106 -6.31 -3.61 -6.66
CA THR A 106 -5.32 -3.98 -7.66
C THR A 106 -4.07 -3.13 -7.50
N PHE A 107 -2.92 -3.74 -7.77
CA PHE A 107 -1.60 -3.11 -7.67
C PHE A 107 -0.81 -3.34 -8.95
N ASP A 108 0.10 -2.44 -9.27
CA ASP A 108 1.05 -2.63 -10.37
C ASP A 108 2.25 -3.45 -9.90
N LEU A 109 2.67 -3.25 -8.65
CA LEU A 109 3.82 -3.93 -8.05
C LEU A 109 3.50 -4.39 -6.63
N LEU A 110 3.77 -5.65 -6.34
CA LEU A 110 3.80 -6.20 -4.98
C LEU A 110 5.23 -6.58 -4.61
N ILE A 111 5.67 -6.17 -3.42
CA ILE A 111 6.95 -6.55 -2.83
C ILE A 111 6.70 -7.23 -1.49
N HIS A 112 7.13 -8.47 -1.37
CA HIS A 112 7.04 -9.25 -0.12
C HIS A 112 8.37 -9.99 0.11
N PRO A 113 9.29 -9.42 0.90
CA PRO A 113 10.65 -9.94 1.04
C PRO A 113 10.79 -11.10 2.04
N ASP A 114 9.70 -11.63 2.60
CA ASP A 114 9.73 -12.60 3.71
C ASP A 114 9.25 -13.99 3.30
N ALA A 115 9.77 -15.01 3.98
CA ALA A 115 9.37 -16.40 3.75
C ALA A 115 8.34 -16.92 4.78
N SER A 116 7.65 -16.04 5.51
CA SER A 116 6.62 -16.45 6.47
C SER A 116 5.35 -16.94 5.75
N PRO A 117 4.80 -18.13 6.10
CA PRO A 117 3.58 -18.64 5.48
C PRO A 117 2.38 -17.69 5.59
N VAL A 118 2.26 -16.98 6.72
CA VAL A 118 1.14 -16.05 6.95
C VAL A 118 1.19 -14.89 5.95
N SER A 119 2.32 -14.20 5.84
CA SER A 119 2.45 -13.06 4.94
C SER A 119 2.54 -13.49 3.47
N ALA A 120 3.11 -14.67 3.19
CA ALA A 120 3.13 -15.27 1.85
C ALA A 120 1.72 -15.59 1.34
N SER A 121 0.81 -16.04 2.23
CA SER A 121 -0.59 -16.28 1.86
C SER A 121 -1.30 -14.97 1.44
N LEU A 122 -1.06 -13.87 2.16
CA LEU A 122 -1.61 -12.56 1.83
C LEU A 122 -1.01 -12.00 0.53
N ALA A 123 0.29 -12.21 0.32
CA ALA A 123 0.98 -11.82 -0.90
C ALA A 123 0.45 -12.57 -2.13
N SER A 124 0.14 -13.86 -1.98
CA SER A 124 -0.51 -14.65 -3.04
C SER A 124 -1.94 -14.20 -3.30
N LEU A 125 -2.72 -13.90 -2.25
CA LEU A 125 -4.10 -13.42 -2.36
C LEU A 125 -4.21 -12.07 -3.10
N ALA A 126 -3.33 -11.12 -2.80
CA ALA A 126 -3.40 -9.77 -3.35
C ALA A 126 -3.25 -9.75 -4.89
N LYS A 127 -4.03 -8.93 -5.58
CA LYS A 127 -3.98 -8.78 -7.04
C LYS A 127 -2.89 -7.78 -7.44
N ALA A 128 -1.84 -8.24 -8.11
CA ALA A 128 -0.79 -7.37 -8.62
C ALA A 128 -0.27 -7.82 -10.00
N LYS A 129 0.04 -6.87 -10.88
CA LYS A 129 0.60 -7.16 -12.22
C LYS A 129 1.98 -7.82 -12.13
N VAL A 130 2.83 -7.34 -11.23
CA VAL A 130 4.15 -7.90 -10.94
C VAL A 130 4.26 -8.17 -9.46
N LYS A 131 4.71 -9.37 -9.08
CA LYS A 131 5.00 -9.75 -7.69
C LYS A 131 6.48 -10.06 -7.54
N LYS A 132 7.10 -9.60 -6.44
CA LYS A 132 8.52 -9.82 -6.14
C LYS A 132 8.71 -10.33 -4.73
N GLY A 133 9.60 -11.31 -4.58
CA GLY A 133 9.89 -11.98 -3.31
C GLY A 133 9.16 -13.32 -3.24
N PHE A 134 8.47 -13.59 -2.13
CA PHE A 134 7.88 -14.91 -1.87
C PHE A 134 6.36 -14.87 -1.83
N GLY A 135 5.72 -15.97 -2.21
CA GLY A 135 4.30 -16.23 -2.10
C GLY A 135 4.03 -17.65 -1.62
N MET A 136 2.75 -17.99 -1.50
CA MET A 136 2.27 -19.34 -1.23
C MET A 136 1.76 -19.99 -2.52
N ASN A 137 2.21 -21.21 -2.80
CA ASN A 137 1.71 -22.02 -3.92
C ASN A 137 0.41 -22.78 -3.55
N HIS A 138 -0.19 -23.47 -4.52
CA HIS A 138 -1.44 -24.22 -4.33
C HIS A 138 -1.33 -25.41 -3.36
N LEU A 139 -0.10 -25.83 -3.00
CA LEU A 139 0.19 -26.88 -2.02
C LEU A 139 0.40 -26.32 -0.60
N GLY A 140 0.24 -25.01 -0.41
CA GLY A 140 0.45 -24.34 0.88
C GLY A 140 1.91 -24.08 1.24
N GLN A 141 2.83 -24.22 0.27
CA GLN A 141 4.27 -24.04 0.49
C GLN A 141 4.70 -22.62 0.11
N VAL A 142 5.68 -22.09 0.83
CA VAL A 142 6.28 -20.79 0.49
C VAL A 142 7.29 -20.97 -0.63
N THR A 143 7.09 -20.27 -1.74
CA THR A 143 7.96 -20.28 -2.92
C THR A 143 8.22 -18.86 -3.41
N SER A 144 9.26 -18.64 -4.21
CA SER A 144 9.40 -17.37 -4.92
C SER A 144 8.25 -17.18 -5.92
N PHE A 145 7.87 -15.93 -6.18
CA PHE A 145 7.00 -15.57 -7.31
C PHE A 145 7.69 -15.75 -8.66
#